data_AF-A0A284RID5-F1
#
_entry.id   AF-A0A284RID5-F1
#
_cell.length_a   1.000
_cell.length_b   1.000
_cell.length_c   1.000
_cell.angle_alpha   90.00
_cell.angle_beta   90.00
_cell.angle_gamma   90.00
#
_symmetry.space_group_name_H-M   'P 1'
#
loop_
_entity.id
_entity.type
_entity.pdbx_description
1 polymer ?
#
loop_
_entity_poly.entity_id
_entity_poly.type
_entity_poly.pdbx_seq_one_letter_code
_entity_poly.pdbx_strand_id
1 'polypeptide(L)'
;MAPPSTKAPRMPVTEKHIASLRSHLDLNDPFDAAVWAVATIAWHGCAHLGELLPSQSKPFNTSRNVYRACPRKSGIASNGHEWINLFILYTKTKKFRGDWISLTSTNDVSDPIHALQNHLNINNDLPSEAPLFAYSLSSSSWGKLSKEAFLACCAQIWALDDLDAASGHSFRIGGTTYLLLLGVDPWVMMKQGRWSSKAFLLYWRKVEEILPLFIGDAMDKFTSIKNAVSRLGSL
;
A
#
# COMPACT_ATOMS: atom_id res chain seq x y z
N MET A 1 -0.20 1.52 -31.67
CA MET A 1 0.53 1.15 -30.44
C MET A 1 1.12 2.42 -29.84
N ALA A 2 1.02 2.62 -28.53
CA ALA A 2 1.74 3.74 -27.88
C ALA A 2 3.25 3.49 -28.02
N PRO A 3 4.08 4.53 -28.23
CA PRO A 3 5.52 4.36 -28.36
C PRO A 3 6.10 3.75 -27.07
N PRO A 4 7.15 2.90 -27.17
CA PRO A 4 7.82 2.35 -26.00
C PRO A 4 8.36 3.49 -25.13
N SER A 5 8.15 3.38 -23.82
CA SER A 5 8.67 4.36 -22.88
C SER A 5 10.20 4.29 -22.86
N THR A 6 10.86 5.42 -23.11
CA THR A 6 12.33 5.54 -23.09
C THR A 6 12.93 5.61 -21.69
N LYS A 7 12.10 5.57 -20.63
CA LYS A 7 12.57 5.65 -19.24
C LYS A 7 12.75 4.24 -18.69
N ALA A 8 13.91 4.02 -18.04
CA ALA A 8 14.17 2.78 -17.30
C ALA A 8 13.01 2.43 -16.36
N PRO A 9 12.62 1.15 -16.24
CA PRO A 9 11.60 0.73 -15.30
C PRO A 9 11.95 1.18 -13.88
N ARG A 10 11.02 1.85 -13.20
CA ARG A 10 11.21 2.22 -11.80
C ARG A 10 11.31 0.95 -10.94
N MET A 11 12.26 0.95 -10.02
CA MET A 11 12.45 -0.12 -9.04
C MET A 11 11.31 -0.13 -8.01
N PRO A 12 10.90 -1.32 -7.52
CA PRO A 12 9.90 -1.46 -6.46
C PRO A 12 10.48 -1.08 -5.10
N VAL A 13 9.63 -0.53 -4.22
CA VAL A 13 9.88 -0.60 -2.77
C VAL A 13 9.70 -2.08 -2.36
N THR A 14 10.73 -2.71 -1.82
CA THR A 14 10.71 -4.14 -1.45
C THR A 14 10.41 -4.33 0.04
N GLU A 15 10.19 -5.58 0.46
CA GLU A 15 10.10 -5.93 1.89
C GLU A 15 11.29 -5.42 2.71
N LYS A 16 12.52 -5.45 2.15
CA LYS A 16 13.71 -4.90 2.81
C LYS A 16 13.58 -3.40 3.09
N HIS A 17 13.00 -2.64 2.17
CA HIS A 17 12.76 -1.21 2.36
C HIS A 17 11.71 -0.96 3.46
N ILE A 18 10.66 -1.78 3.53
CA ILE A 18 9.64 -1.68 4.58
C ILE A 18 10.21 -2.07 5.94
N ALA A 19 11.01 -3.15 6.00
CA ALA A 19 11.70 -3.57 7.22
C ALA A 19 12.69 -2.52 7.72
N SER A 20 13.46 -1.89 6.82
CA SER A 20 14.36 -0.78 7.11
C SER A 20 13.65 0.42 7.73
N LEU A 21 12.48 0.80 7.18
CA LEU A 21 11.64 1.85 7.79
C LEU A 21 11.19 1.42 9.20
N ARG A 22 10.73 0.17 9.36
CA ARG A 22 10.24 -0.31 10.65
C ARG A 22 11.31 -0.31 11.74
N SER A 23 12.56 -0.60 11.40
CA SER A 23 13.66 -0.67 12.37
C SER A 23 14.18 0.70 12.82
N HIS A 24 13.98 1.74 12.02
CA HIS A 24 14.52 3.08 12.30
C HIS A 24 13.49 4.09 12.81
N LEU A 25 12.19 3.92 12.50
CA LEU A 25 11.13 4.82 12.94
C LEU A 25 10.75 4.57 14.42
N ASP A 26 10.64 5.64 15.20
CA ASP A 26 10.03 5.56 16.55
C ASP A 26 8.52 5.73 16.43
N LEU A 27 7.78 4.63 16.62
CA LEU A 27 6.33 4.65 16.49
C LEU A 27 5.59 5.39 17.62
N ASN A 28 6.31 5.88 18.64
CA ASN A 28 5.76 6.81 19.63
C ASN A 28 5.93 8.28 19.23
N ASP A 29 6.81 8.58 18.26
CA ASP A 29 6.94 9.91 17.70
C ASP A 29 5.76 10.20 16.73
N PRO A 30 5.07 11.35 16.89
CA PRO A 30 3.96 11.76 16.04
C PRO A 30 4.23 11.72 14.53
N PHE A 31 5.41 12.17 14.09
CA PHE A 31 5.79 12.26 12.69
C PHE A 31 6.12 10.87 12.13
N ASP A 32 6.93 10.11 12.85
CA ASP A 32 7.36 8.76 12.45
C ASP A 32 6.17 7.78 12.39
N ALA A 33 5.23 7.88 13.33
CA ALA A 33 3.99 7.11 13.29
C ALA A 33 3.18 7.41 12.01
N ALA A 34 3.13 8.67 11.58
CA ALA A 34 2.46 9.08 10.34
C ALA A 34 3.19 8.56 9.10
N VAL A 35 4.53 8.64 9.08
CA VAL A 35 5.36 8.07 8.00
C VAL A 35 5.13 6.58 7.89
N TRP A 36 5.15 5.86 9.02
CA TRP A 36 4.95 4.42 9.04
C TRP A 36 3.57 3.99 8.53
N ALA A 37 2.50 4.67 8.97
CA ALA A 37 1.15 4.41 8.49
C ALA A 37 1.03 4.64 6.98
N VAL A 38 1.64 5.70 6.43
CA VAL A 38 1.61 5.95 4.99
C VAL A 38 2.38 4.88 4.22
N ALA A 39 3.55 4.48 4.69
CA ALA A 39 4.40 3.50 4.00
C ALA A 39 3.69 2.16 3.84
N THR A 40 3.13 1.63 4.93
CA THR A 40 2.39 0.36 4.96
C THR A 40 1.11 0.43 4.12
N ILE A 41 0.32 1.51 4.23
CA ILE A 41 -0.91 1.71 3.44
C ILE A 41 -0.60 1.86 1.95
N ALA A 42 0.43 2.63 1.59
CA ALA A 42 0.82 2.82 0.20
C ALA A 42 1.27 1.51 -0.44
N TRP A 43 2.01 0.70 0.32
CA TRP A 43 2.54 -0.58 -0.14
C TRP A 43 1.44 -1.66 -0.17
N HIS A 44 0.84 -2.06 0.95
CA HIS A 44 -0.20 -3.09 0.99
C HIS A 44 -1.49 -2.70 0.27
N GLY A 45 -1.84 -1.41 0.26
CA GLY A 45 -3.01 -0.88 -0.44
C GLY A 45 -2.80 -0.64 -1.94
N CYS A 46 -1.60 -0.89 -2.47
CA CYS A 46 -1.20 -0.51 -3.83
C CYS A 46 -1.60 0.93 -4.19
N ALA A 47 -1.51 1.84 -3.21
CA ALA A 47 -2.03 3.19 -3.33
C ALA A 47 -1.06 4.12 -4.05
N HIS A 48 -1.58 5.10 -4.78
CA HIS A 48 -0.71 6.19 -5.23
C HIS A 48 -0.47 7.12 -4.04
N LEU A 49 0.79 7.45 -3.79
CA LEU A 49 1.14 8.33 -2.67
C LEU A 49 0.43 9.70 -2.70
N GLY A 50 0.14 10.22 -3.90
CA GLY A 50 -0.61 11.49 -4.04
C GLY A 50 -2.10 11.40 -3.73
N GLU A 51 -2.66 10.20 -3.52
CA GLU A 51 -4.02 9.98 -2.99
C GLU A 51 -4.03 10.08 -1.45
N LEU A 52 -2.90 9.73 -0.81
CA LEU A 52 -2.74 9.74 0.64
C LEU A 52 -2.20 11.07 1.16
N LEU A 53 -1.22 11.65 0.46
CA LEU A 53 -0.49 12.83 0.91
C LEU A 53 -0.64 14.03 -0.04
N PRO A 54 -0.86 15.24 0.49
CA PRO A 54 -0.76 16.45 -0.30
C PRO A 54 0.72 16.71 -0.69
N SER A 55 0.92 17.43 -1.79
CA SER A 55 2.24 18.01 -2.08
C SER A 55 2.47 19.22 -1.17
N GLN A 56 3.71 19.44 -0.76
CA GLN A 56 4.13 20.57 0.06
C GLN A 56 3.73 21.91 -0.58
N SER A 57 3.90 22.02 -1.89
CA SER A 57 3.57 23.21 -2.69
C SER A 57 2.07 23.46 -2.89
N LYS A 58 1.20 22.54 -2.46
CA LYS A 58 -0.25 22.66 -2.64
C LYS A 58 -0.94 22.86 -1.29
N PRO A 59 -1.95 23.75 -1.22
CA PRO A 59 -2.78 23.86 -0.04
C PRO A 59 -3.53 22.54 0.18
N PHE A 60 -3.74 22.20 1.45
CA PHE A 60 -4.61 21.09 1.81
C PHE A 60 -6.07 21.50 1.58
N ASN A 61 -6.87 20.60 1.03
CA ASN A 61 -8.28 20.82 0.72
C ASN A 61 -9.09 19.55 1.01
N THR A 62 -10.01 19.63 1.96
CA THR A 62 -10.84 18.50 2.40
C THR A 62 -11.77 17.95 1.32
N SER A 63 -12.03 18.67 0.22
CA SER A 63 -12.77 18.14 -0.94
C SER A 63 -11.90 17.31 -1.90
N ARG A 64 -10.58 17.28 -1.71
CA ARG A 64 -9.62 16.56 -2.58
C ARG A 64 -8.68 15.64 -1.85
N ASN A 65 -8.27 16.01 -0.65
CA ASN A 65 -7.29 15.28 0.15
C ASN A 65 -8.00 14.45 1.21
N VAL A 66 -7.47 13.26 1.47
CA VAL A 66 -7.97 12.43 2.57
C VAL A 66 -7.70 13.14 3.90
N TYR A 67 -8.73 13.13 4.75
CA TYR A 67 -8.76 13.81 6.05
C TYR A 67 -9.29 12.86 7.12
N ARG A 68 -9.14 13.21 8.40
CA ARG A 68 -9.43 12.28 9.52
C ARG A 68 -10.89 11.81 9.52
N ALA A 69 -11.86 12.69 9.31
CA ALA A 69 -13.28 12.32 9.24
C ALA A 69 -13.74 11.75 7.87
N CYS A 70 -12.82 11.41 6.96
CA CYS A 70 -13.20 10.64 5.76
C CYS A 70 -13.89 9.33 6.13
N PRO A 71 -14.91 8.90 5.36
CA PRO A 71 -15.59 7.63 5.60
C PRO A 71 -14.61 6.45 5.61
N ARG A 72 -14.82 5.56 6.58
CA ARG A 72 -14.11 4.29 6.70
C ARG A 72 -15.11 3.19 6.92
N LYS A 73 -14.79 1.99 6.44
CA LYS A 73 -15.54 0.76 6.74
C LYS A 73 -14.56 -0.28 7.21
N SER A 74 -14.91 -1.09 8.18
CA SER A 74 -14.10 -2.20 8.64
C SER A 74 -14.95 -3.42 8.90
N GLY A 75 -14.31 -4.58 8.99
CA GLY A 75 -14.96 -5.83 9.32
C GLY A 75 -13.98 -6.99 9.34
N ILE A 76 -14.53 -8.17 9.52
CA ILE A 76 -13.81 -9.45 9.49
C ILE A 76 -14.36 -10.25 8.32
N ALA A 77 -13.50 -10.74 7.44
CA ALA A 77 -13.88 -11.61 6.33
C ALA A 77 -14.26 -13.01 6.84
N SER A 78 -14.94 -13.81 6.02
CA SER A 78 -15.38 -15.16 6.41
C SER A 78 -14.24 -16.12 6.77
N ASN A 79 -13.03 -15.83 6.31
CA ASN A 79 -11.82 -16.56 6.65
C ASN A 79 -11.06 -15.97 7.87
N GLY A 80 -11.68 -15.07 8.63
CA GLY A 80 -11.12 -14.50 9.86
C GLY A 80 -10.17 -13.32 9.66
N HIS A 81 -9.90 -12.89 8.43
CA HIS A 81 -9.02 -11.76 8.18
C HIS A 81 -9.73 -10.42 8.40
N GLU A 82 -9.17 -9.59 9.26
CA GLU A 82 -9.62 -8.21 9.44
C GLU A 82 -9.30 -7.36 8.21
N TRP A 83 -10.21 -6.44 7.89
CA TRP A 83 -10.04 -5.49 6.80
C TRP A 83 -10.55 -4.10 7.16
N ILE A 84 -9.96 -3.09 6.52
CA ILE A 84 -10.43 -1.71 6.55
C ILE A 84 -10.41 -1.11 5.15
N ASN A 85 -11.46 -0.37 4.80
CA ASN A 85 -11.58 0.40 3.58
C ASN A 85 -11.54 1.89 3.93
N LEU A 86 -10.62 2.63 3.31
CA LEU A 86 -10.46 4.07 3.46
C LEU A 86 -10.98 4.78 2.22
N PHE A 87 -11.94 5.69 2.38
CA PHE A 87 -12.43 6.47 1.25
C PHE A 87 -11.43 7.58 0.90
N ILE A 88 -11.08 7.66 -0.39
CA ILE A 88 -10.29 8.74 -0.96
C ILE A 88 -11.18 9.60 -1.87
N LEU A 89 -11.13 10.91 -1.71
CA LEU A 89 -12.08 11.81 -2.38
C LEU A 89 -11.75 12.05 -3.85
N TYR A 90 -10.46 11.99 -4.21
CA TYR A 90 -10.03 12.30 -5.56
C TYR A 90 -9.04 11.28 -6.10
N THR A 91 -9.33 10.77 -7.30
CA THR A 91 -8.36 9.99 -8.08
C THR A 91 -8.20 10.60 -9.48
N LYS A 92 -7.08 10.31 -10.14
CA LYS A 92 -6.81 10.83 -11.50
C LYS A 92 -7.92 10.44 -12.48
N THR A 93 -8.45 9.22 -12.37
CA THR A 93 -9.41 8.63 -13.30
C THR A 93 -10.86 8.86 -12.91
N LYS A 94 -11.22 8.69 -11.63
CA LYS A 94 -12.61 8.85 -11.14
C LYS A 94 -12.93 10.26 -10.66
N LYS A 95 -11.94 11.16 -10.60
CA LYS A 95 -12.09 12.55 -10.12
C LYS A 95 -12.76 12.55 -8.74
N PHE A 96 -13.71 13.46 -8.51
CA PHE A 96 -14.43 13.64 -7.25
C PHE A 96 -15.43 12.53 -6.92
N ARG A 97 -15.64 11.56 -7.81
CA ARG A 97 -16.39 10.34 -7.43
C ARG A 97 -15.65 9.54 -6.36
N GLY A 98 -14.35 9.79 -6.19
CA GLY A 98 -13.51 9.12 -5.23
C GLY A 98 -13.34 7.63 -5.51
N ASP A 99 -12.75 6.94 -4.55
CA ASP A 99 -12.60 5.49 -4.54
C ASP A 99 -12.33 4.98 -3.12
N TRP A 100 -12.25 3.67 -2.95
CA TRP A 100 -11.87 3.04 -1.68
C TRP A 100 -10.50 2.37 -1.80
N ILE A 101 -9.59 2.66 -0.87
CA ILE A 101 -8.38 1.86 -0.66
C ILE A 101 -8.75 0.75 0.32
N SER A 102 -8.54 -0.51 -0.08
CA SER A 102 -8.80 -1.68 0.75
C SER A 102 -7.50 -2.18 1.36
N LEU A 103 -7.51 -2.42 2.66
CA LEU A 103 -6.40 -2.96 3.42
C LEU A 103 -6.87 -4.21 4.16
N THR A 104 -6.02 -5.22 4.18
CA THR A 104 -6.24 -6.47 4.93
C THR A 104 -5.13 -6.58 5.95
N SER A 105 -5.47 -7.04 7.15
CA SER A 105 -4.50 -7.33 8.20
C SER A 105 -3.52 -8.40 7.70
N THR A 106 -2.23 -8.11 7.81
CA THR A 106 -1.14 -9.07 7.57
C THR A 106 -0.79 -9.83 8.84
N ASN A 107 -1.21 -9.35 10.01
CA ASN A 107 -0.88 -9.92 11.32
C ASN A 107 0.63 -10.03 11.57
N ASP A 108 1.41 -9.11 10.99
CA ASP A 108 2.85 -9.02 11.16
C ASP A 108 3.29 -7.60 11.54
N VAL A 109 4.60 -7.37 11.63
CA VAL A 109 5.14 -6.06 12.04
C VAL A 109 4.86 -4.94 11.02
N SER A 110 4.53 -5.28 9.77
CA SER A 110 4.21 -4.36 8.67
C SER A 110 2.72 -4.10 8.49
N ASP A 111 1.91 -4.56 9.43
CA ASP A 111 0.46 -4.51 9.32
C ASP A 111 -0.10 -3.09 9.10
N PRO A 112 -0.79 -2.82 7.98
CA PRO A 112 -1.26 -1.50 7.64
C PRO A 112 -2.44 -1.03 8.50
N ILE A 113 -3.20 -1.95 9.11
CA ILE A 113 -4.33 -1.63 9.98
C ILE A 113 -3.80 -1.19 11.35
N HIS A 114 -2.89 -1.96 11.93
CA HIS A 114 -2.23 -1.62 13.19
C HIS A 114 -1.40 -0.34 13.05
N ALA A 115 -0.68 -0.14 11.93
CA ALA A 115 0.05 1.10 11.68
C ALA A 115 -0.87 2.33 11.63
N LEU A 116 -2.03 2.22 10.95
CA LEU A 116 -3.02 3.29 10.92
C LEU A 116 -3.60 3.58 12.31
N GLN A 117 -3.94 2.54 13.08
CA GLN A 117 -4.47 2.69 14.43
C GLN A 117 -3.45 3.36 15.35
N ASN A 118 -2.19 2.92 15.31
CA ASN A 118 -1.11 3.54 16.08
C ASN A 118 -0.98 5.04 15.75
N HIS A 119 -0.92 5.38 14.46
CA HIS A 119 -0.87 6.77 14.02
C HIS A 119 -2.02 7.62 14.56
N LEU A 120 -3.26 7.11 14.49
CA LEU A 120 -4.44 7.83 14.98
C LEU A 120 -4.43 7.97 16.50
N ASN A 121 -3.88 7.01 17.23
CA ASN A 121 -3.77 7.01 18.68
C ASN A 121 -2.68 7.97 19.17
N ILE A 122 -1.51 8.00 18.54
CA ILE A 122 -0.43 8.95 18.87
C ILE A 122 -0.84 10.38 18.51
N ASN A 123 -1.51 10.57 17.37
CA ASN A 123 -1.99 11.86 16.91
C ASN A 123 -3.48 12.04 17.20
N ASN A 124 -3.93 11.80 18.43
CA ASN A 124 -5.36 11.75 18.79
C ASN A 124 -6.02 13.12 19.00
N ASP A 125 -5.24 14.16 19.26
CA ASP A 125 -5.66 15.52 19.62
C ASP A 125 -5.95 16.43 18.40
N LEU A 126 -5.85 15.88 17.18
CA LEU A 126 -6.03 16.63 15.94
C LEU A 126 -7.51 16.77 15.52
N PRO A 127 -7.91 17.94 14.95
CA PRO A 127 -9.27 18.17 14.44
C PRO A 127 -9.73 17.14 13.39
N SER A 128 -11.04 16.91 13.29
CA SER A 128 -11.63 15.97 12.32
C SER A 128 -11.32 16.33 10.86
N GLU A 129 -11.13 17.61 10.56
CA GLU A 129 -10.87 18.13 9.22
C GLU A 129 -9.38 18.12 8.87
N ALA A 130 -8.49 17.81 9.82
CA ALA A 130 -7.06 17.72 9.55
C ALA A 130 -6.75 16.61 8.53
N PRO A 131 -5.64 16.71 7.76
CA PRO A 131 -5.17 15.63 6.90
C PRO A 131 -5.10 14.30 7.67
N LEU A 132 -5.43 13.19 7.00
CA LEU A 132 -5.46 11.87 7.68
C LEU A 132 -4.11 11.54 8.34
N PHE A 133 -3.03 11.89 7.66
CA PHE A 133 -1.65 11.69 8.11
C PHE A 133 -1.00 12.98 8.61
N ALA A 134 -1.78 13.90 9.18
CA ALA A 134 -1.23 15.00 9.96
C ALA A 134 -0.69 14.50 11.29
N TYR A 135 0.31 15.20 11.83
CA TYR A 135 1.01 14.85 13.06
C TYR A 135 1.09 16.03 14.03
N SER A 136 1.07 15.76 15.33
CA SER A 136 1.18 16.77 16.38
C SER A 136 2.60 17.35 16.41
N LEU A 137 2.71 18.68 16.47
CA LEU A 137 3.98 19.41 16.66
C LEU A 137 4.08 19.92 18.11
N SER A 138 2.93 20.22 18.71
CA SER A 138 2.76 20.62 20.10
C SER A 138 1.29 20.42 20.49
N SER A 139 0.96 20.62 21.77
CA SER A 139 -0.41 20.46 22.29
C SER A 139 -1.50 21.29 21.60
N SER A 140 -1.13 22.29 20.79
CA SER A 140 -2.07 23.16 20.06
C SER A 140 -1.74 23.35 18.59
N SER A 141 -0.72 22.66 18.07
CA SER A 141 -0.30 22.81 16.67
C SER A 141 0.02 21.46 16.02
N TRP A 142 -0.29 21.36 14.73
CA TRP A 142 -0.05 20.15 13.96
C TRP A 142 0.49 20.47 12.58
N GLY A 143 1.28 19.54 12.04
CA GLY A 143 1.84 19.59 10.70
C GLY A 143 1.09 18.66 9.75
N LYS A 144 0.98 19.05 8.48
CA LYS A 144 0.60 18.10 7.41
C LYS A 144 1.85 17.30 7.02
N LEU A 145 1.76 15.97 6.98
CA LEU A 145 2.79 15.18 6.30
C LEU A 145 2.67 15.42 4.79
N SER A 146 3.68 16.04 4.19
CA SER A 146 3.74 16.23 2.74
C SER A 146 4.35 15.00 2.08
N LYS A 147 4.02 14.80 0.80
CA LYS A 147 4.65 13.76 -0.03
C LYS A 147 6.18 13.90 -0.03
N GLU A 148 6.67 15.13 -0.09
CA GLU A 148 8.09 15.46 -0.15
C GLU A 148 8.80 15.14 1.18
N ALA A 149 8.21 15.51 2.32
CA ALA A 149 8.75 15.18 3.64
C ALA A 149 8.76 13.67 3.89
N PHE A 150 7.69 12.97 3.52
CA PHE A 150 7.62 11.51 3.60
C PHE A 150 8.73 10.83 2.79
N LEU A 151 8.91 11.22 1.52
CA LEU A 151 9.96 10.63 0.68
C LEU A 151 11.37 10.99 1.14
N ALA A 152 11.57 12.19 1.69
CA ALA A 152 12.84 12.59 2.27
C ALA A 152 13.21 11.74 3.49
N CYS A 153 12.26 11.53 4.42
CA CYS A 153 12.46 10.63 5.57
C CYS A 153 12.78 9.20 5.11
N CYS A 154 12.01 8.65 4.16
CA CYS A 154 12.29 7.31 3.63
C CYS A 154 13.68 7.20 3.01
N ALA A 155 14.09 8.17 2.19
CA ALA A 155 15.39 8.16 1.54
C ALA A 155 16.55 8.26 2.54
N GLN A 156 16.39 9.05 3.62
CA GLN A 156 17.38 9.14 4.69
C GLN A 156 17.54 7.82 5.41
N ILE A 157 16.44 7.16 5.79
CA ILE A 157 16.47 5.85 6.46
C ILE A 157 17.07 4.78 5.56
N TRP A 158 16.60 4.68 4.31
CA TRP A 158 17.10 3.68 3.36
C TRP A 158 18.61 3.82 3.09
N ALA A 159 19.13 5.05 3.09
CA ALA A 159 20.57 5.28 2.96
C ALA A 159 21.40 4.73 4.13
N LEU A 160 20.82 4.57 5.33
CA LEU A 160 21.49 3.95 6.49
C LEU A 160 21.71 2.44 6.31
N ASP A 161 20.87 1.79 5.49
CA ASP A 161 20.89 0.35 5.20
C ASP A 161 21.41 0.03 3.78
N ASP A 162 22.09 1.00 3.13
CA ASP A 162 22.60 0.88 1.75
C ASP A 162 21.50 0.52 0.72
N LEU A 163 20.27 1.00 0.94
CA LEU A 163 19.13 0.81 0.04
C LEU A 163 18.92 2.06 -0.84
N ASP A 164 18.58 1.83 -2.11
CA ASP A 164 18.32 2.90 -3.06
C ASP A 164 17.07 3.71 -2.70
N ALA A 165 17.15 5.04 -2.90
CA ALA A 165 15.99 5.90 -2.77
C ALA A 165 14.91 5.56 -3.80
N ALA A 166 13.66 5.52 -3.34
CA ALA A 166 12.51 5.18 -4.18
C ALA A 166 11.54 6.35 -4.35
N SER A 167 10.82 6.35 -5.47
CA SER A 167 9.78 7.35 -5.73
C SER A 167 8.43 6.93 -5.11
N GLY A 168 7.49 7.87 -4.95
CA GLY A 168 6.13 7.51 -4.50
C GLY A 168 5.40 6.50 -5.41
N HIS A 169 5.81 6.33 -6.66
CA HIS A 169 5.25 5.30 -7.56
C HIS A 169 5.83 3.91 -7.27
N SER A 170 7.04 3.85 -6.71
CA SER A 170 7.74 2.61 -6.36
C SER A 170 7.03 1.84 -5.25
N PHE A 171 6.34 2.50 -4.33
CA PHE A 171 5.48 1.85 -3.32
C PHE A 171 4.40 0.98 -3.96
N ARG A 172 3.67 1.54 -4.93
CA ARG A 172 2.61 0.82 -5.64
C ARG A 172 3.15 -0.34 -6.49
N ILE A 173 4.31 -0.18 -7.13
CA ILE A 173 5.00 -1.28 -7.82
C ILE A 173 5.40 -2.37 -6.82
N GLY A 174 5.95 -1.96 -5.69
CA GLY A 174 6.35 -2.82 -4.58
C GLY A 174 5.22 -3.69 -4.07
N GLY A 175 4.12 -3.07 -3.64
CA GLY A 175 2.95 -3.79 -3.13
C GLY A 175 2.35 -4.74 -4.15
N THR A 176 2.31 -4.33 -5.43
CA THR A 176 1.86 -5.20 -6.52
C THR A 176 2.74 -6.43 -6.65
N THR A 177 4.06 -6.22 -6.61
CA THR A 177 5.04 -7.30 -6.75
C THR A 177 4.96 -8.25 -5.56
N TYR A 178 4.89 -7.72 -4.35
CA TYR A 178 4.76 -8.49 -3.11
C TYR A 178 3.51 -9.38 -3.12
N LEU A 179 2.33 -8.80 -3.38
CA LEU A 179 1.09 -9.55 -3.34
C LEU A 179 0.99 -10.60 -4.47
N LEU A 180 1.57 -10.35 -5.65
CA LEU A 180 1.66 -11.35 -6.71
C LEU A 180 2.59 -12.51 -6.32
N LEU A 181 3.71 -12.22 -5.64
CA LEU A 181 4.62 -13.25 -5.12
C LEU A 181 4.03 -14.03 -3.94
N LEU A 182 3.06 -13.46 -3.22
CA LEU A 182 2.21 -14.20 -2.27
C LEU A 182 1.15 -15.09 -2.95
N GLY A 183 1.13 -15.16 -4.28
CA GLY A 183 0.18 -15.97 -5.03
C GLY A 183 -1.22 -15.36 -5.16
N VAL A 184 -1.39 -14.06 -4.84
CA VAL A 184 -2.70 -13.43 -5.01
C VAL A 184 -3.03 -13.29 -6.50
N ASP A 185 -4.19 -13.82 -6.89
CA ASP A 185 -4.62 -13.85 -8.29
C ASP A 185 -4.51 -12.47 -8.98
N PRO A 186 -4.00 -12.41 -10.23
CA PRO A 186 -3.86 -11.18 -10.99
C PRO A 186 -5.12 -10.29 -11.08
N TRP A 187 -6.32 -10.87 -11.11
CA TRP A 187 -7.57 -10.12 -11.17
C TRP A 187 -7.93 -9.50 -9.82
N VAL A 188 -7.67 -10.21 -8.73
CA VAL A 188 -7.78 -9.66 -7.36
C VAL A 188 -6.80 -8.50 -7.21
N MET A 189 -5.58 -8.65 -7.71
CA MET A 189 -4.58 -7.57 -7.72
C MET A 189 -4.99 -6.37 -8.57
N MET A 190 -5.57 -6.61 -9.75
CA MET A 190 -6.12 -5.54 -10.58
C MET A 190 -7.19 -4.74 -9.81
N LYS A 191 -8.03 -5.44 -9.04
CA LYS A 191 -9.05 -4.81 -8.18
C LYS A 191 -8.41 -4.05 -7.01
N GLN A 192 -7.45 -4.65 -6.32
CA GLN A 192 -6.72 -4.08 -5.16
C GLN A 192 -6.12 -2.71 -5.49
N GLY A 193 -5.34 -2.62 -6.57
CA GLY A 193 -4.78 -1.33 -6.99
C GLY A 193 -5.72 -0.50 -7.88
N ARG A 194 -6.99 -0.89 -8.04
CA ARG A 194 -8.02 -0.08 -8.72
C ARG A 194 -7.70 0.24 -10.18
N TRP A 195 -7.07 -0.70 -10.89
CA TRP A 195 -6.85 -0.56 -12.33
C TRP A 195 -8.10 -0.96 -13.10
N SER A 196 -8.45 -0.17 -14.12
CA SER A 196 -9.54 -0.46 -15.06
C SER A 196 -9.03 -0.94 -16.41
N SER A 197 -7.71 -1.15 -16.57
CA SER A 197 -7.09 -1.52 -17.84
C SER A 197 -5.83 -2.35 -17.64
N LYS A 198 -5.32 -2.92 -18.74
CA LYS A 198 -4.07 -3.70 -18.79
C LYS A 198 -2.81 -2.92 -18.38
N ALA A 199 -2.91 -1.62 -18.10
CA ALA A 199 -1.81 -0.83 -17.55
C ALA A 199 -1.25 -1.39 -16.23
N PHE A 200 -2.04 -2.22 -15.52
CA PHE A 200 -1.58 -3.01 -14.37
C PHE A 200 -0.33 -3.85 -14.66
N LEU A 201 -0.21 -4.45 -15.85
CA LEU A 201 0.93 -5.30 -16.22
C LEU A 201 2.27 -4.56 -16.16
N LEU A 202 2.26 -3.23 -16.33
CA LEU A 202 3.45 -2.39 -16.24
C LEU A 202 4.02 -2.29 -14.81
N TYR A 203 3.26 -2.70 -13.80
CA TYR A 203 3.65 -2.70 -12.39
C TYR A 203 4.27 -4.03 -11.95
N TRP A 204 4.26 -5.06 -12.80
CA TRP A 204 4.86 -6.35 -12.48
C TRP A 204 6.39 -6.21 -12.49
N ARG A 205 7.03 -6.60 -11.41
CA ARG A 205 8.48 -6.79 -11.28
C ARG A 205 8.73 -8.21 -10.83
N LYS A 206 9.92 -8.76 -11.09
CA LYS A 206 10.24 -10.17 -10.83
C LYS A 206 9.30 -11.13 -11.57
N VAL A 207 9.05 -10.87 -12.85
CA VAL A 207 8.14 -11.68 -13.68
C VAL A 207 8.64 -13.12 -13.80
N GLU A 208 9.95 -13.28 -13.80
CA GLU A 208 10.70 -14.53 -13.75
C GLU A 208 10.44 -15.38 -12.49
N GLU A 209 9.99 -14.78 -11.39
CA GLU A 209 9.55 -15.50 -10.18
C GLU A 209 8.03 -15.64 -10.15
N ILE A 210 7.29 -14.59 -10.55
CA ILE A 210 5.83 -14.56 -10.54
C ILE A 210 5.24 -15.61 -11.50
N LEU A 211 5.74 -15.72 -12.74
CA LEU A 211 5.17 -16.66 -13.70
C LEU A 211 5.32 -18.13 -13.26
N PRO A 212 6.52 -18.60 -12.86
CA PRO A 212 6.66 -19.96 -12.35
C PRO A 212 5.80 -20.23 -11.12
N LEU A 213 5.60 -19.27 -10.21
CA LEU A 213 4.74 -19.43 -9.04
C LEU A 213 3.31 -19.82 -9.46
N PHE A 214 2.67 -19.02 -10.32
CA PHE A 214 1.28 -19.29 -10.75
C PHE A 214 1.17 -20.56 -11.61
N ILE A 215 2.17 -20.84 -12.45
CA ILE A 215 2.20 -22.05 -13.28
C ILE A 215 2.38 -23.30 -12.38
N GLY A 216 3.28 -23.24 -11.40
CA GLY A 216 3.52 -24.31 -10.43
C GLY A 216 2.28 -24.64 -9.61
N ASP A 217 1.62 -23.61 -9.05
CA ASP A 217 0.36 -23.75 -8.32
C ASP A 217 -0.72 -24.47 -9.16
N ALA A 218 -0.81 -24.15 -10.45
CA ALA A 218 -1.76 -24.80 -11.35
C ALA A 218 -1.39 -26.28 -11.61
N MET A 219 -0.09 -26.58 -11.76
CA MET A 219 0.41 -27.95 -11.93
C MET A 219 0.15 -28.81 -10.68
N ASP A 220 0.33 -28.24 -9.49
CA ASP A 220 0.10 -28.94 -8.21
C ASP A 220 -1.39 -29.23 -8.00
N LYS A 221 -2.26 -28.24 -8.27
CA LYS A 221 -3.72 -28.43 -8.24
C LYS A 221 -4.18 -29.51 -9.22
N PHE A 222 -3.66 -29.50 -10.45
CA PHE A 222 -3.96 -30.53 -11.45
C PHE A 222 -3.53 -31.92 -10.98
N THR A 223 -2.33 -32.03 -10.40
CA THR A 223 -1.81 -33.29 -9.86
C THR A 223 -2.67 -33.80 -8.70
N SER A 224 -3.09 -32.92 -7.78
CA SER A 224 -3.98 -33.26 -6.67
C SER A 224 -5.33 -33.80 -7.17
N ILE A 225 -5.94 -33.15 -8.16
CA ILE A 225 -7.21 -33.59 -8.75
C ILE A 225 -7.05 -34.95 -9.42
N LYS A 226 -5.99 -35.14 -10.23
CA LYS A 226 -5.70 -36.41 -10.89
C LYS A 226 -5.57 -37.56 -9.89
N ASN A 227 -4.88 -37.31 -8.76
CA ASN A 227 -4.69 -38.28 -7.69
C ASN A 227 -6.00 -38.59 -6.92
N ALA A 228 -6.91 -37.62 -6.78
CA ALA A 228 -8.21 -37.87 -6.16
C ALA A 228 -9.11 -38.72 -7.07
N VAL A 229 -9.12 -38.44 -8.39
CA VAL A 229 -9.90 -39.19 -9.38
C VAL A 229 -9.41 -40.64 -9.50
N SER A 230 -8.10 -40.88 -9.50
CA SER A 230 -7.57 -42.24 -9.58
C SER A 230 -7.94 -43.11 -8.37
N ARG A 231 -8.03 -42.52 -7.16
CA ARG A 231 -8.52 -43.21 -5.96
C ARG A 231 -9.99 -43.57 -6.04
N LEU A 232 -10.81 -42.72 -6.66
CA LEU A 232 -12.25 -42.99 -6.82
C LEU A 232 -12.52 -44.07 -7.87
N GLY A 233 -11.71 -44.13 -8.94
CA GLY A 233 -11.85 -45.16 -9.98
C GLY A 233 -11.24 -46.52 -9.63
N SER A 234 -10.62 -46.66 -8.46
CA SER A 234 -10.07 -47.93 -7.94
C SER A 234 -10.91 -48.56 -6.81
N LEU A 235 -12.04 -47.94 -6.48
CA LEU A 235 -13.11 -48.49 -5.63
C LEU A 235 -14.20 -49.11 -6.49
#